data_AF-A0A926CGK0-F1
#
_entry.id   AF-A0A926CGK0-F1
#
_cell.length_a   1.000
_cell.length_b   1.000
_cell.length_c   1.000
_cell.angle_alpha   90.00
_cell.angle_beta   90.00
_cell.angle_gamma   90.00
#
_symmetry.space_group_name_H-M   'P 1'
#
loop_
_entity.id
_entity.type
_entity.pdbx_description
1 polymer ?
#
loop_
_entity_poly.entity_id
_entity_poly.type
_entity_poly.pdbx_seq_one_letter_code
_entity_poly.pdbx_strand_id
1 'polypeptide(L)'
;MKLFNALKGSDYQDVLRTIGALIDERGYRNVRIIETADGLVIQGHVESRNRVGEAAYDTYLVSDEDIKAMRQAAFQKRQREPIAHTLEH
;
A
#
# COMPACT_ATOMS: atom_id res chain seq x y z
N MET A 1 18.27 6.71 -7.71
CA MET A 1 16.97 6.17 -7.26
C MET A 1 16.99 4.65 -7.47
N LYS A 2 16.91 3.85 -6.40
CA LYS A 2 17.15 2.39 -6.46
C LYS A 2 15.87 1.55 -6.39
N LEU A 3 14.85 2.01 -5.65
CA LEU A 3 13.59 1.28 -5.50
C LEU A 3 12.83 1.24 -6.84
N PHE A 4 12.71 2.41 -7.50
CA PHE A 4 12.19 2.61 -8.86
C PHE A 4 12.76 1.63 -9.91
N ASN A 5 14.08 1.45 -9.85
CA ASN A 5 14.80 0.63 -10.83
C ASN A 5 14.71 -0.88 -10.53
N ALA A 6 14.45 -1.24 -9.26
CA ALA A 6 14.32 -2.62 -8.82
C ALA A 6 12.92 -3.19 -9.08
N LEU A 7 11.89 -2.35 -9.14
CA LEU A 7 10.50 -2.74 -9.38
C LEU A 7 10.16 -2.54 -10.87
N LYS A 8 10.17 -3.61 -11.67
CA LYS A 8 9.70 -3.53 -13.07
C LYS A 8 8.22 -3.14 -13.09
N GLY A 9 7.76 -2.49 -14.16
CA GLY A 9 6.47 -1.78 -14.22
C GLY A 9 5.20 -2.55 -13.78
N SER A 10 5.17 -3.89 -13.86
CA SER A 10 4.07 -4.70 -13.30
C SER A 10 4.10 -4.78 -11.77
N ASP A 11 5.29 -4.78 -11.18
CA ASP A 11 5.50 -4.92 -9.73
C ASP A 11 5.14 -3.64 -8.97
N TYR A 12 5.32 -2.47 -9.60
CA TYR A 12 5.00 -1.19 -8.98
C TYR A 12 3.50 -0.97 -8.78
N GLN A 13 2.68 -1.41 -9.74
CA GLN A 13 1.21 -1.33 -9.62
C GLN A 13 0.68 -2.16 -8.45
N ASP A 14 1.30 -3.31 -8.18
CA ASP A 14 0.92 -4.19 -7.08
C ASP A 14 1.29 -3.60 -5.71
N VAL A 15 2.44 -2.92 -5.63
CA VAL A 15 2.83 -2.15 -4.44
C VAL A 15 1.81 -1.05 -4.16
N LEU A 16 1.46 -0.25 -5.18
CA LEU A 16 0.47 0.81 -5.02
C LEU A 16 -0.92 0.27 -4.66
N ARG A 17 -1.34 -0.86 -5.22
CA ARG A 17 -2.61 -1.52 -4.83
C ARG A 17 -2.60 -1.97 -3.38
N THR A 18 -1.49 -2.50 -2.90
CA THR A 18 -1.38 -2.95 -1.51
C THR A 18 -1.33 -1.77 -0.54
N ILE A 19 -0.64 -0.69 -0.92
CA ILE A 19 -0.66 0.58 -0.18
C ILE A 19 -2.08 1.17 -0.16
N GLY A 20 -2.80 1.12 -1.28
CA GLY A 20 -4.20 1.53 -1.36
C GLY A 20 -5.08 0.76 -0.38
N ALA A 21 -4.96 -0.57 -0.35
CA ALA A 21 -5.70 -1.40 0.61
C ALA A 21 -5.37 -1.05 2.07
N LEU A 22 -4.10 -0.74 2.38
CA LEU A 22 -3.68 -0.28 3.71
C LEU A 22 -4.30 1.09 4.07
N ILE A 23 -4.30 2.02 3.11
CA ILE A 23 -4.93 3.35 3.27
C ILE A 23 -6.42 3.20 3.56
N ASP A 24 -7.11 2.34 2.81
CA ASP A 24 -8.55 2.07 2.96
C ASP A 24 -8.86 1.43 4.32
N GLU A 25 -8.11 0.39 4.72
CA GLU A 25 -8.26 -0.29 6.01
C GLU A 25 -8.08 0.68 7.19
N ARG A 26 -7.15 1.62 7.08
CA ARG A 26 -6.84 2.61 8.11
C ARG A 26 -7.76 3.84 8.06
N GLY A 27 -8.57 3.98 7.01
CA GLY A 27 -9.42 5.15 6.79
C GLY A 27 -8.61 6.45 6.60
N TYR A 28 -7.39 6.36 6.07
CA TYR A 28 -6.55 7.54 5.88
C TYR A 28 -7.12 8.45 4.80
N ARG A 29 -7.12 9.75 5.07
CA ARG A 29 -7.41 10.82 4.11
C ARG A 29 -6.22 11.74 3.96
N ASN A 30 -6.23 12.61 2.95
CA ASN A 30 -5.12 13.56 2.70
C ASN A 30 -3.76 12.86 2.68
N VAL A 31 -3.65 11.78 1.91
CA VAL A 31 -2.50 10.89 1.93
C VAL A 31 -1.35 11.47 1.10
N ARG A 32 -0.13 11.38 1.65
CA ARG A 32 1.12 11.68 0.97
C ARG A 32 1.98 10.42 0.91
N ILE A 33 2.57 10.15 -0.25
CA ILE A 33 3.53 9.06 -0.45
C ILE A 33 4.83 9.68 -0.95
N ILE A 34 5.95 9.36 -0.31
CA ILE A 34 7.29 9.86 -0.65
C ILE A 34 8.21 8.65 -0.86
N GLU A 35 8.87 8.58 -2.01
CA GLU A 35 9.98 7.64 -2.20
C GLU A 35 11.24 8.16 -1.54
N THR A 36 11.90 7.28 -0.80
CA THR A 36 13.21 7.53 -0.19
C THR A 36 14.19 6.44 -0.62
N ALA A 37 15.46 6.56 -0.21
CA ALA A 37 16.44 5.51 -0.46
C ALA A 37 16.13 4.20 0.29
N ASP A 38 15.35 4.28 1.37
CA ASP A 38 15.10 3.19 2.32
C ASP A 38 13.68 2.58 2.16
N GLY A 39 12.90 3.06 1.18
CA GLY A 39 11.54 2.59 0.94
C GLY A 39 10.55 3.71 0.65
N LEU A 40 9.28 3.49 0.99
CA LEU A 40 8.18 4.43 0.81
C LEU A 40 7.71 4.99 2.15
N VAL A 41 7.73 6.30 2.31
CA VAL A 41 7.09 6.97 3.45
C VAL A 41 5.64 7.30 3.08
N ILE A 42 4.71 6.83 3.89
CA ILE A 42 3.26 7.08 3.76
C ILE A 42 2.82 7.92 4.95
N GLN A 43 2.18 9.04 4.67
CA GLN A 43 1.57 9.88 5.69
C GLN A 43 0.08 10.04 5.40
N GLY A 44 -0.77 9.83 6.39
CA GLY A 44 -2.22 9.90 6.26
C GLY A 44 -2.88 10.59 7.45
N HIS A 45 -3.94 11.34 7.18
CA HIS A 45 -4.76 11.98 8.20
C HIS A 45 -5.88 11.04 8.66
N VAL A 46 -6.10 10.93 9.97
CA VAL A 46 -7.21 10.15 10.56
C VAL A 46 -8.23 11.09 11.18
N GLU A 47 -9.41 11.22 10.57
CA GLU A 47 -10.45 12.14 11.06
C GLU A 47 -11.00 11.79 12.45
N SER A 48 -10.97 10.51 12.86
CA SER A 48 -11.53 10.10 14.15
C SER A 48 -10.70 10.50 15.36
N ARG A 49 -9.46 10.97 15.16
CA ARG A 49 -8.57 11.45 16.24
C ARG A 49 -8.69 12.93 16.54
N ASN A 50 -9.63 13.64 15.93
CA ASN A 50 -9.84 15.08 16.09
C ASN A 50 -10.30 15.46 17.51
N ARG A 51 -9.35 15.47 18.47
CA ARG A 51 -9.39 16.46 19.57
C ARG A 51 -9.12 17.81 18.91
N VAL A 52 -9.95 18.80 19.24
CA VAL A 52 -9.85 20.16 18.68
C VAL A 52 -8.42 20.69 18.87
N GLY A 53 -7.68 20.87 17.76
CA GLY A 53 -6.36 21.52 17.74
C GLY A 53 -5.16 20.69 17.27
N GLU A 54 -5.27 19.36 17.10
CA GLU A 54 -4.16 18.52 16.63
C GLU A 54 -4.37 18.04 15.19
N ALA A 55 -3.41 18.32 14.32
CA ALA A 55 -3.32 17.67 13.01
C ALA A 55 -2.85 16.22 13.22
N ALA A 56 -3.78 15.27 13.27
CA ALA A 56 -3.49 13.86 13.49
C ALA A 56 -3.02 13.19 12.19
N TYR A 57 -1.77 13.45 11.80
CA TYR A 57 -1.11 12.72 10.72
C TYR A 57 -0.32 11.54 11.30
N ASP A 58 -0.69 10.32 10.89
CA ASP A 58 0.15 9.15 11.11
C ASP A 58 1.16 9.03 9.96
N THR A 59 2.42 8.68 10.28
CA THR A 59 3.49 8.51 9.30
C THR A 59 4.12 7.12 9.45
N TYR A 60 4.27 6.40 8.33
CA TYR A 60 4.81 5.05 8.24
C TYR A 60 5.91 4.99 7.21
N LEU A 61 6.99 4.27 7.52
CA LEU A 61 7.95 3.81 6.54
C LEU A 61 7.57 2.38 6.14
N VAL A 62 7.37 2.16 4.85
CA VAL A 62 7.27 0.84 4.24
C VAL A 62 8.61 0.54 3.60
N SER A 63 9.40 -0.30 4.25
CA SER A 63 10.74 -0.66 3.78
C SER A 63 10.68 -1.58 2.57
N ASP A 64 11.83 -1.77 1.92
CA ASP A 64 11.99 -2.73 0.83
C ASP A 64 11.62 -4.17 1.24
N GLU A 65 11.85 -4.53 2.51
CA GLU A 65 11.48 -5.85 3.04
C GLU A 65 9.97 -5.98 3.23
N ASP A 66 9.32 -4.94 3.73
CA ASP A 66 7.85 -4.90 3.85
C ASP A 66 7.20 -5.03 2.48
N ILE A 67 7.74 -4.33 1.47
CA ILE A 67 7.27 -4.42 0.07
C ILE A 67 7.37 -5.86 -0.44
N LYS A 68 8.49 -6.56 -0.18
CA LYS A 68 8.67 -7.97 -0.57
C LYS A 68 7.67 -8.88 0.14
N ALA A 69 7.45 -8.68 1.44
CA ALA A 69 6.50 -9.46 2.23
C ALA A 69 5.05 -9.25 1.75
N MET A 70 4.66 -7.98 1.53
CA MET A 70 3.36 -7.58 1.00
C MET A 70 3.10 -8.20 -0.38
N ARG A 71 4.12 -8.24 -1.25
CA ARG A 71 4.05 -8.93 -2.55
C ARG A 71 3.77 -10.42 -2.38
N GLN A 72 4.50 -11.10 -1.51
CA GLN A 72 4.33 -12.53 -1.31
C GLN A 72 2.91 -12.84 -0.81
N ALA A 73 2.37 -12.02 0.10
CA ALA A 73 1.00 -12.12 0.55
C ALA A 73 -0.03 -11.85 -0.57
N ALA A 74 0.20 -10.86 -1.43
CA ALA A 74 -0.68 -10.55 -2.56
C ALA A 74 -0.68 -11.67 -3.62
N PHE A 75 0.49 -12.25 -3.92
CA PHE A 75 0.59 -13.40 -4.81
C PHE A 75 -0.16 -14.61 -4.26
N GLN A 76 -0.01 -14.90 -2.96
CA GLN A 76 -0.77 -15.97 -2.30
C GLN A 76 -2.28 -15.73 -2.30
N LYS A 77 -2.74 -14.47 -2.16
CA LYS A 77 -4.16 -14.12 -2.29
C LYS A 77 -4.69 -14.43 -3.70
N ARG A 78 -3.95 -14.04 -4.75
CA ARG A 78 -4.33 -14.34 -6.15
C ARG A 78 -4.37 -15.84 -6.47
N GLN A 79 -3.48 -16.63 -5.87
CA GLN A 79 -3.53 -18.09 -6.03
C GLN A 79 -4.72 -18.73 -5.32
N ARG A 80 -5.28 -18.07 -4.29
CA ARG A 80 -6.45 -18.54 -3.54
C ARG A 80 -7.80 -18.10 -4.11
N GLU A 81 -7.84 -17.08 -4.96
CA GLU A 81 -9.01 -16.73 -5.76
C GLU A 81 -8.84 -17.31 -7.17
N PRO A 82 -9.28 -18.57 -7.43
CA PRO A 82 -9.49 -18.98 -8.80
C PRO A 82 -10.57 -18.06 -9.36
N ILE A 83 -10.25 -17.38 -10.46
CA ILE A 83 -11.21 -16.79 -11.38
C ILE A 83 -12.33 -17.82 -11.62
N ALA A 84 -13.44 -17.65 -10.90
CA ALA A 84 -14.69 -18.32 -11.20
C ALA A 84 -15.17 -17.71 -12.52
N HIS A 85 -14.64 -18.20 -13.62
CA HIS A 85 -15.30 -18.07 -14.92
C HIS A 85 -16.57 -18.90 -14.81
N THR A 86 -17.64 -18.26 -14.35
CA THR A 86 -19.00 -18.73 -14.61
C THR A 86 -19.20 -18.65 -16.12
N LEU A 87 -18.92 -19.76 -16.80
CA LEU A 87 -19.41 -20.02 -18.15
C LEU A 87 -20.90 -20.33 -17.99
N GLU A 88 -21.74 -19.31 -18.14
CA GLU A 88 -23.17 -19.53 -18.38
C GLU A 88 -23.34 -19.82 -19.88
N HIS A 89 -23.73 -21.06 -20.17
CA HIS A 89 -24.21 -21.53 -21.47
C HIS A 89 -25.71 -21.34 -21.59
#